data_AF-A0A661JYE4-F1
#
_entry.id   AF-A0A661JYE4-F1
#
_cell.length_a   1.000
_cell.length_b   1.000
_cell.length_c   1.000
_cell.angle_alpha   90.00
_cell.angle_beta   90.00
_cell.angle_gamma   90.00
#
_symmetry.space_group_name_H-M   'P 1'
#
loop_
_entity.id
_entity.type
_entity.pdbx_description
1 polymer ?
#
loop_
_entity_poly.entity_id
_entity_poly.type
_entity_poly.pdbx_seq_one_letter_code
_entity_poly.pdbx_strand_id
1 'polypeptide(L)'
;MQEGLKGDILSSKYSGHFLSDIIKDFVDAVIFTDSTGKILEWNAGASDTFGYKAGQVLGRNIDILFDSKGGKDRLFGGMQDR
;
A
#
# COMPACT_ATOMS: atom_id res chain seq x y z
N MET A 1 -18.44 -7.88 27.63
CA MET A 1 -18.41 -7.08 26.39
C MET A 1 -17.33 -6.03 26.53
N GLN A 2 -16.15 -6.25 25.94
CA GLN A 2 -15.11 -5.22 25.83
C GLN A 2 -14.92 -4.95 24.33
N GLU A 3 -15.76 -4.08 23.80
CA GLU A 3 -15.61 -3.51 22.46
C GLU A 3 -15.10 -2.09 22.65
N GLY A 4 -13.81 -1.85 22.38
CA GLY A 4 -13.25 -0.51 22.54
C GLY A 4 -11.75 -0.33 22.31
N LEU A 5 -10.96 -1.39 22.07
CA LEU A 5 -9.49 -1.27 22.03
C LEU A 5 -8.81 -1.56 20.68
N LYS A 6 -9.54 -1.56 19.56
CA LYS A 6 -8.93 -1.86 18.24
C LYS A 6 -8.39 -0.63 17.47
N GLY A 7 -8.69 0.59 17.89
CA GLY A 7 -8.39 1.80 17.10
C GLY A 7 -7.09 2.54 17.45
N ASP A 8 -6.73 2.65 18.73
CA ASP A 8 -5.83 3.72 19.17
C ASP A 8 -4.40 3.29 19.51
N ILE A 9 -4.14 1.98 19.69
CA ILE A 9 -2.86 1.50 20.26
C ILE A 9 -1.72 1.44 19.22
N LEU A 10 -2.04 1.36 17.92
CA LEU A 10 -1.01 1.24 16.87
C LEU A 10 -0.43 2.59 16.41
N SER A 11 -1.20 3.68 16.49
CA SER A 11 -0.76 4.99 15.97
C SER A 11 0.18 5.75 16.90
N SER A 12 0.21 5.43 18.20
CA SER A 12 0.96 6.23 19.19
C SER A 12 2.38 5.75 19.47
N LYS A 13 2.82 4.57 18.98
CA LYS A 13 4.10 3.96 19.39
C LYS A 13 5.15 3.84 18.28
N TYR A 14 4.80 4.15 17.05
CA TYR A 14 5.68 3.98 15.91
C TYR A 14 5.79 5.31 15.19
N SER A 15 6.84 6.08 15.55
CA SER A 15 7.34 7.19 14.75
C SER A 15 7.32 6.74 13.29
N GLY A 16 6.74 7.51 12.36
CA GLY A 16 6.40 7.05 10.99
C GLY A 16 7.49 6.23 10.29
N HIS A 17 8.75 6.48 10.62
CA HIS A 17 9.92 5.68 10.22
C HIS A 17 9.85 4.18 10.48
N PHE A 18 9.21 3.69 11.56
CA PHE A 18 9.24 2.27 11.91
C PHE A 18 8.51 1.39 10.89
N LEU A 19 7.34 1.83 10.41
CA LEU A 19 6.64 1.09 9.36
C LEU A 19 7.46 1.09 8.08
N SER A 20 7.99 2.26 7.67
CA SER A 20 8.86 2.36 6.50
C SER A 20 10.07 1.42 6.61
N ASP A 21 10.68 1.33 7.80
CA ASP A 21 11.83 0.48 8.07
C ASP A 21 11.52 -1.02 8.02
N ILE A 22 10.33 -1.42 8.44
CA ILE A 22 9.90 -2.82 8.32
C ILE A 22 9.72 -3.18 6.85
N ILE A 23 9.00 -2.35 6.10
CA ILE A 23 8.52 -2.74 4.76
C ILE A 23 9.58 -2.62 3.67
N LYS A 24 10.69 -1.91 3.93
CA LYS A 24 11.72 -1.61 2.92
C LYS A 24 12.43 -2.85 2.36
N ASP A 25 12.58 -3.89 3.18
CA ASP A 25 13.33 -5.10 2.81
C ASP A 25 12.43 -6.18 2.18
N PHE A 26 11.11 -5.95 2.14
CA PHE A 26 10.18 -6.87 1.49
C PHE A 26 10.26 -6.72 -0.03
N VAL A 27 10.44 -7.87 -0.71
CA VAL A 27 10.44 -7.97 -2.17
C VAL A 27 9.04 -7.75 -2.74
N ASP A 28 8.02 -8.26 -2.05
CA ASP A 28 6.63 -8.12 -2.48
C ASP A 28 6.11 -6.70 -2.26
N ALA A 29 5.08 -6.33 -3.04
CA ALA A 29 4.40 -5.06 -2.90
C ALA A 29 3.66 -4.95 -1.56
N VAL A 30 4.03 -3.96 -0.75
CA VAL A 30 3.39 -3.67 0.53
C VAL A 30 2.90 -2.22 0.54
N ILE A 31 1.61 -2.05 0.82
CA ILE A 31 0.91 -0.76 0.86
C ILE A 31 0.13 -0.69 2.17
N PHE A 32 0.30 0.41 2.92
CA PHE A 32 -0.55 0.69 4.09
C PHE A 32 -1.47 1.85 3.79
N THR A 33 -2.74 1.71 4.19
CA THR A 33 -3.75 2.77 4.10
C THR A 33 -4.41 3.01 5.45
N ASP A 34 -4.99 4.21 5.62
CA ASP A 34 -5.96 4.43 6.69
C ASP A 34 -7.34 3.83 6.32
N SER A 35 -8.32 3.99 7.22
CA SER A 35 -9.69 3.50 7.04
C SER A 35 -10.45 4.17 5.90
N THR A 36 -9.97 5.31 5.40
CA THR A 36 -10.55 6.05 4.26
C THR A 36 -9.91 5.65 2.93
N GLY A 37 -8.89 4.78 2.97
CA GLY A 37 -8.12 4.35 1.80
C GLY A 37 -6.99 5.29 1.44
N LYS A 38 -6.65 6.28 2.29
CA LYS A 38 -5.50 7.15 2.06
C LYS A 38 -4.20 6.36 2.29
N ILE A 39 -3.31 6.38 1.31
CA ILE A 39 -2.00 5.70 1.38
C ILE A 39 -1.11 6.42 2.40
N LEU A 40 -0.65 5.65 3.39
CA LEU A 40 0.24 6.09 4.46
C LEU A 40 1.69 5.68 4.18
N GLU A 41 1.91 4.47 3.68
CA GLU A 41 3.23 3.93 3.37
C GLU A 41 3.24 3.16 2.05
N TRP A 42 4.40 3.17 1.40
CA TRP A 42 4.60 2.60 0.07
C TRP A 42 6.04 2.10 -0.09
N ASN A 43 6.24 0.79 -0.23
CA ASN A 43 7.59 0.21 -0.37
C ASN A 43 8.10 0.16 -1.83
N ALA A 44 9.34 -0.32 -1.99
CA ALA A 44 9.95 -0.50 -3.31
C ALA A 44 9.17 -1.51 -4.17
N GLY A 45 8.77 -2.65 -3.59
CA GLY A 45 7.99 -3.68 -4.30
C GLY A 45 6.66 -3.15 -4.86
N ALA A 46 5.99 -2.24 -4.14
CA ALA A 46 4.77 -1.58 -4.61
C ALA A 46 5.08 -0.64 -5.78
N SER A 47 6.21 0.06 -5.72
CA SER A 47 6.66 0.91 -6.84
C SER A 47 6.92 0.11 -8.11
N ASP A 48 7.53 -1.06 -7.97
CA ASP A 48 7.85 -1.93 -9.11
C ASP A 48 6.60 -2.60 -9.68
N THR A 49 5.68 -3.01 -8.80
CA THR A 49 4.44 -3.71 -9.19
C THR A 49 3.43 -2.78 -9.85
N PHE A 50 3.22 -1.58 -9.28
CA PHE A 50 2.19 -0.65 -9.74
C PHE A 50 2.74 0.50 -10.59
N GLY A 51 4.06 0.65 -10.69
CA GLY A 51 4.71 1.66 -11.54
C GLY A 51 4.66 3.09 -11.00
N TYR A 52 4.27 3.28 -9.74
CA TYR A 52 4.22 4.59 -9.10
C TYR A 52 5.30 4.72 -8.03
N LYS A 53 5.97 5.88 -7.98
CA LYS A 53 6.89 6.19 -6.88
C LYS A 53 6.09 6.61 -5.65
N ALA A 54 6.62 6.33 -4.45
CA ALA A 54 6.03 6.74 -3.18
C ALA A 54 5.60 8.22 -3.17
N GLY A 55 6.46 9.15 -3.60
CA GLY A 55 6.14 10.58 -3.64
C GLY A 55 4.97 10.98 -4.56
N GLN A 56 4.51 10.09 -5.44
CA GLN A 56 3.36 10.33 -6.32
C GLN A 56 2.04 9.81 -5.72
N VAL A 57 2.10 8.93 -4.71
CA VAL A 57 0.93 8.19 -4.20
C VAL A 57 0.70 8.38 -2.72
N LEU A 58 1.74 8.66 -1.93
CA LEU A 58 1.60 8.96 -0.51
C LEU A 58 0.60 10.10 -0.30
N GLY A 59 -0.34 9.88 0.61
CA GLY A 59 -1.42 10.81 0.92
C GLY A 59 -2.59 10.84 -0.08
N ARG A 60 -2.53 10.07 -1.17
CA ARG A 60 -3.65 9.90 -2.11
C ARG A 60 -4.50 8.69 -1.74
N ASN A 61 -5.70 8.61 -2.29
CA ASN A 61 -6.55 7.43 -2.13
C ASN A 61 -6.00 6.26 -2.97
N ILE A 62 -6.07 5.03 -2.44
CA ILE A 62 -5.65 3.79 -3.11
C ILE A 62 -6.40 3.49 -4.42
N ASP A 63 -7.56 4.12 -4.64
CA ASP A 63 -8.37 3.98 -5.86
C ASP A 63 -7.58 4.31 -7.14
N ILE A 64 -6.51 5.10 -7.04
CA ILE A 64 -5.60 5.40 -8.16
C ILE A 64 -4.98 4.15 -8.79
N LEU A 65 -4.89 3.03 -8.06
CA LEU A 65 -4.35 1.77 -8.58
C LEU A 65 -5.34 1.07 -9.53
N PHE A 66 -6.63 1.37 -9.40
CA PHE A 66 -7.70 0.80 -10.21
C PHE A 66 -8.12 1.70 -11.37
N ASP A 67 -7.65 2.96 -11.39
CA ASP A 67 -7.83 3.84 -12.53
C ASP A 67 -7.08 3.26 -13.75
N SER A 68 -7.72 3.35 -14.92
CA SER A 68 -7.49 2.53 -16.10
C SER A 68 -6.13 2.72 -16.80
N LYS A 69 -5.16 3.40 -16.19
CA LYS A 69 -3.86 3.72 -16.80
C LYS A 69 -2.72 2.77 -16.42
N GLY A 70 -2.92 1.76 -15.57
CA GLY A 70 -1.80 0.86 -15.22
C GLY A 70 -2.12 -0.54 -14.68
N GLY A 71 -3.34 -0.82 -14.19
CA GLY A 71 -3.59 -2.06 -13.44
C GLY A 71 -4.11 -3.27 -14.25
N LYS A 72 -4.76 -3.06 -15.40
CA LYS A 72 -5.54 -4.14 -16.04
C LYS A 72 -4.72 -5.06 -16.96
N ASP A 73 -3.68 -4.53 -17.60
CA ASP A 73 -2.95 -5.29 -18.62
C ASP A 73 -1.80 -6.14 -18.05
N ARG A 74 -1.31 -5.83 -16.84
CA ARG A 74 -0.10 -6.46 -16.27
C ARG A 74 -0.37 -7.47 -15.15
N LEU A 75 -1.51 -7.38 -14.46
CA LEU A 75 -1.83 -8.25 -13.31
C LEU A 75 -2.51 -9.57 -13.72
N PHE A 76 -3.13 -9.63 -14.90
CA PHE A 76 -3.86 -10.81 -15.38
C PHE A 76 -3.43 -11.28 -16.78
N GLY A 77 -2.46 -10.62 -17.42
CA GLY A 77 -2.06 -10.88 -18.81
C GLY A 77 -1.25 -12.16 -19.05
N GLY A 78 -1.03 -13.00 -18.03
CA GLY A 78 -0.15 -14.18 -18.12
C GLY A 78 -0.82 -15.55 -17.96
N MET A 79 -2.14 -15.64 -17.80
CA MET A 79 -2.78 -16.91 -17.39
C MET A 79 -3.99 -17.35 -18.23
N GLN A 80 -4.08 -16.91 -19.50
CA GLN A 80 -5.18 -17.31 -20.40
C GLN A 80 -4.79 -17.88 -21.76
N ASP A 81 -3.51 -18.22 -21.98
CA ASP A 81 -3.11 -18.87 -23.24
C ASP A 81 -2.26 -20.11 -22.97
N ARG A 82 -2.93 -21.22 -22.60
CA ARG A 82 -2.57 -22.62 -22.88
C ARG A 82 -3.77 -23.55 -22.71
#